data_AF-A0A924M3N0-F1
#
_entry.id   AF-A0A924M3N0-F1
#
_cell.length_a   1.000
_cell.length_b   1.000
_cell.length_c   1.000
_cell.angle_alpha   90.00
_cell.angle_beta   90.00
_cell.angle_gamma   90.00
#
_symmetry.space_group_name_H-M   'P 1'
#
loop_
_entity.id
_entity.type
_entity.pdbx_description
1 polymer ?
#
loop_
_entity_poly.entity_id
_entity_poly.type
_entity_poly.pdbx_seq_one_letter_code
_entity_poly.pdbx_strand_id
1 'polypeptide(L)'
;MLSSKFHSKLAQQNHKGKSMPTYHVEMMEGRTIEQKKKLVAEITRVSVEVLGGVADSVDVIITDIKRENWATGGKLWSEPRD
;
A
#
# COMPACT_ATOMS: atom_id res chain seq x y z
N MET A 1 23.29 30.89 -29.84
CA MET A 1 23.63 30.08 -28.65
C MET A 1 22.45 30.00 -27.66
N LEU A 2 21.25 29.61 -28.11
CA LEU A 2 20.03 29.60 -27.28
C LEU A 2 19.28 28.25 -27.26
N SER A 3 19.89 27.16 -27.77
CA SER A 3 19.20 25.87 -27.94
C SER A 3 19.44 24.85 -26.80
N SER A 4 20.53 24.97 -26.04
CA SER A 4 20.91 23.94 -25.05
C SER A 4 20.20 24.07 -23.69
N LYS A 5 19.89 25.29 -23.23
CA LYS A 5 19.25 25.49 -21.92
C LYS A 5 17.75 25.19 -21.89
N PHE A 6 17.05 25.25 -23.03
CA PHE A 6 15.62 24.93 -23.12
C PHE A 6 15.33 23.42 -23.04
N HIS A 7 16.18 22.60 -23.67
CA HIS A 7 16.04 21.13 -23.61
C HIS A 7 16.38 20.55 -22.22
N SER A 8 17.23 21.23 -21.44
CA SER A 8 17.61 20.77 -20.10
C SER A 8 16.52 20.94 -19.03
N LYS A 9 15.63 21.94 -19.17
CA LYS A 9 14.55 22.19 -18.20
C LYS A 9 13.35 21.24 -18.36
N LEU A 10 13.16 20.67 -19.56
CA LEU A 10 12.13 19.65 -19.81
C LEU A 10 12.59 18.24 -19.39
N ALA A 11 13.89 17.95 -19.47
CA ALA A 11 14.44 16.69 -19.00
C ALA A 11 14.53 16.58 -17.47
N GLN A 12 14.67 17.71 -16.75
CA GLN A 12 14.68 17.73 -15.28
C GLN A 12 13.29 17.72 -14.64
N GLN A 13 12.20 17.77 -15.43
CA GLN A 13 10.83 17.65 -14.92
C GLN A 13 10.31 16.21 -14.84
N ASN A 14 11.10 15.19 -15.23
CA ASN A 14 10.63 13.80 -15.34
C ASN A 14 11.19 12.83 -14.29
N HIS A 15 11.73 13.32 -13.18
CA HIS A 15 12.15 12.50 -12.02
C HIS A 15 11.52 12.96 -10.70
N LYS A 16 10.30 13.51 -10.73
CA LYS A 16 9.43 13.44 -9.55
C LYS A 16 8.80 12.06 -9.55
N GLY A 17 9.46 11.13 -8.87
CA GLY A 17 9.06 9.73 -8.76
C GLY A 17 7.56 9.62 -8.53
N LYS A 18 6.85 9.10 -9.54
CA LYS A 18 5.49 8.59 -9.43
C LYS A 18 5.49 7.74 -8.16
N SER A 19 4.80 8.17 -7.11
CA SER A 19 4.76 7.42 -5.86
C SER A 19 4.22 6.03 -6.21
N MET A 20 5.07 5.02 -6.04
CA MET A 20 4.70 3.61 -6.17
C MET A 20 4.53 3.04 -4.76
N PRO A 21 3.55 3.50 -3.95
CA PRO A 21 3.45 3.02 -2.58
C PRO A 21 3.03 1.56 -2.60
N THR A 22 3.76 0.75 -1.84
CA THR A 22 3.37 -0.63 -1.52
C THR A 22 2.93 -0.68 -0.06
N TYR A 23 1.71 -1.15 0.17
CA TYR A 23 1.15 -1.36 1.51
C TYR A 23 1.12 -2.85 1.84
N HIS A 24 1.75 -3.24 2.96
CA HIS A 24 1.62 -4.58 3.51
C HIS A 24 0.56 -4.55 4.61
N VAL A 25 -0.47 -5.38 4.45
CA VAL A 25 -1.55 -5.51 5.42
C VAL A 25 -1.53 -6.92 5.99
N GLU A 26 -0.96 -7.03 7.17
CA GLU A 26 -1.03 -8.25 7.97
C GLU A 26 -2.27 -8.22 8.85
N MET A 27 -3.12 -9.24 8.73
CA MET A 27 -4.33 -9.38 9.54
C MET A 27 -4.59 -10.83 9.87
N MET A 28 -5.31 -11.08 10.96
CA MET A 28 -5.82 -12.44 11.20
C MET A 28 -6.75 -12.88 10.07
N GLU A 29 -6.71 -14.17 9.75
CA GLU A 29 -7.63 -14.76 8.78
C GLU A 29 -9.11 -14.58 9.17
N GLY A 30 -10.00 -14.87 8.22
CA GLY A 30 -11.46 -14.84 8.43
C GLY A 30 -12.20 -13.65 7.78
N ARG A 31 -11.49 -12.77 7.07
CA ARG A 31 -12.14 -11.71 6.27
C ARG A 31 -12.66 -12.31 4.97
N THR A 32 -13.87 -11.92 4.56
CA THR A 32 -14.42 -12.32 3.26
C THR A 32 -13.68 -11.63 2.11
N ILE A 33 -13.82 -12.17 0.90
CA ILE A 33 -13.23 -11.57 -0.30
C ILE A 33 -13.80 -10.16 -0.55
N GLU A 34 -15.08 -9.93 -0.27
CA GLU A 34 -15.76 -8.66 -0.41
C GLU A 34 -15.19 -7.60 0.56
N GLN A 35 -14.88 -8.00 1.79
CA GLN A 35 -14.22 -7.13 2.77
C GLN A 35 -12.81 -6.77 2.30
N LYS A 36 -12.03 -7.74 1.80
CA LYS A 36 -10.69 -7.50 1.26
C LYS A 36 -10.73 -6.57 0.04
N LYS A 37 -11.67 -6.79 -0.88
CA LYS A 37 -11.90 -5.91 -2.05
C LYS A 37 -12.20 -4.47 -1.63
N LYS A 38 -13.09 -4.28 -0.66
CA LYS A 38 -13.41 -2.95 -0.14
C LYS A 38 -12.20 -2.29 0.51
N LEU A 39 -11.42 -3.05 1.30
CA LEU A 39 -10.22 -2.53 1.95
C LEU A 39 -9.18 -2.03 0.95
N VAL A 40 -8.81 -2.84 -0.05
CA VAL A 40 -7.80 -2.43 -1.04
C VAL A 40 -8.27 -1.23 -1.86
N ALA A 41 -9.56 -1.18 -2.21
CA ALA A 41 -10.13 -0.04 -2.94
C ALA A 41 -10.00 1.27 -2.16
N GLU A 42 -10.31 1.26 -0.85
CA GLU A 42 -10.19 2.45 -0.01
C GLU A 42 -8.74 2.85 0.23
N ILE A 43 -7.82 1.90 0.46
CA ILE A 43 -6.39 2.19 0.59
C ILE A 43 -5.88 2.87 -0.68
N THR A 44 -6.16 2.31 -1.86
CA THR A 44 -5.75 2.91 -3.14
C THR A 44 -6.35 4.28 -3.35
N ARG A 45 -7.66 4.46 -3.10
CA ARG A 45 -8.36 5.74 -3.25
C ARG A 45 -7.71 6.84 -2.40
N VAL A 46 -7.52 6.58 -1.10
CA VAL A 46 -6.90 7.53 -0.16
C VAL A 46 -5.45 7.80 -0.53
N SER A 47 -4.71 6.78 -0.99
CA SER A 47 -3.32 6.95 -1.43
C SER A 47 -3.21 7.95 -2.58
N VAL A 48 -4.06 7.80 -3.61
CA VAL A 48 -4.09 8.72 -4.75
C VAL A 48 -4.56 10.12 -4.32
N GLU A 49 -5.58 10.20 -3.48
CA GLU A 49 -6.12 11.47 -2.99
C GLU A 49 -5.08 12.28 -2.19
N VAL A 50 -4.34 11.62 -1.29
CA VAL A 50 -3.43 12.28 -0.34
C VAL A 50 -2.02 12.45 -0.91
N LEU A 51 -1.50 11.43 -1.60
CA LEU A 51 -0.12 11.39 -2.07
C LEU A 51 0.02 11.76 -3.56
N GLY A 52 -1.09 11.84 -4.29
CA GLY A 52 -1.10 11.95 -5.75
C GLY A 52 -0.74 10.63 -6.44
N GLY A 53 -0.49 10.69 -7.75
CA GLY A 53 -0.20 9.51 -8.57
C GLY A 53 -1.44 8.95 -9.26
N VAL A 54 -1.39 7.67 -9.66
CA VAL A 54 -2.51 6.98 -10.33
C VAL A 54 -2.81 5.69 -9.57
N ALA A 55 -4.03 5.18 -9.66
CA ALA A 55 -4.41 3.96 -8.92
C ALA A 55 -3.51 2.77 -9.26
N ASP A 56 -3.12 2.63 -10.54
CA ASP A 56 -2.25 1.56 -11.04
C ASP A 56 -0.82 1.61 -10.49
N SER A 57 -0.42 2.69 -9.79
CA SER A 57 0.87 2.75 -9.10
C SER A 57 0.80 2.30 -7.64
N VAL A 58 -0.36 1.92 -7.12
CA VAL A 58 -0.53 1.53 -5.72
C VAL A 58 -0.63 0.01 -5.60
N ASP A 59 0.31 -0.60 -4.89
CA ASP A 59 0.29 -2.02 -4.59
C ASP A 59 -0.22 -2.25 -3.16
N VAL A 60 -1.12 -3.22 -2.98
CA VAL A 60 -1.59 -3.66 -1.65
C VAL A 60 -1.45 -5.18 -1.55
N ILE A 61 -0.63 -5.62 -0.60
CA ILE A 61 -0.40 -7.04 -0.32
C ILE A 61 -1.09 -7.39 0.98
N ILE A 62 -2.07 -8.28 0.94
CA ILE A 62 -2.77 -8.78 2.12
C ILE A 62 -2.19 -10.14 2.50
N THR A 63 -1.75 -10.26 3.76
CA THR A 63 -1.32 -11.52 4.36
C THR A 63 -2.29 -11.91 5.46
N ASP A 64 -3.01 -13.01 5.24
CA ASP A 64 -3.81 -13.64 6.28
C ASP A 64 -2.91 -14.46 7.19
N ILE A 65 -2.95 -14.15 8.48
CA ILE A 65 -2.17 -14.83 9.51
C ILE A 65 -3.15 -15.69 10.33
N LYS A 66 -2.89 -17.00 10.37
CA LYS A 66 -3.64 -17.90 11.25
C LYS A 66 -3.48 -17.52 12.71
N ARG A 67 -4.48 -17.81 13.53
CA ARG A 67 -4.47 -17.41 14.95
C ARG A 67 -3.31 -18.04 15.73
N GLU A 68 -2.89 -19.26 15.38
CA GLU A 68 -1.72 -19.94 15.96
C GLU A 68 -0.38 -19.32 15.56
N ASN A 69 -0.36 -18.43 14.56
CA ASN A 69 0.84 -17.76 14.06
C ASN A 69 0.94 -16.30 14.52
N TRP A 70 -0.04 -15.80 15.28
CA TRP A 70 -0.03 -14.44 15.84
C TRP A 70 0.04 -14.52 17.36
N ALA A 71 0.98 -13.81 17.99
CA ALA A 71 1.07 -13.66 19.44
C ALA A 71 0.93 -12.20 19.89
N THR A 72 0.37 -11.96 21.08
CA THR A 72 0.41 -10.64 21.71
C THR A 72 0.53 -10.81 23.21
N GLY A 73 1.53 -10.17 23.82
CA GLY A 73 1.84 -10.34 25.24
C GLY A 73 2.31 -11.75 25.59
N GLY A 74 3.01 -12.42 24.67
CA GLY A 74 3.53 -13.78 24.88
C GLY A 74 2.50 -14.92 24.79
N LYS A 75 1.22 -14.62 24.50
CA LYS A 75 0.17 -15.62 24.29
C LYS A 75 -0.24 -15.68 22.81
N LEU A 76 -0.42 -16.89 22.28
CA LEU A 76 -0.94 -17.09 20.92
C LEU A 76 -2.42 -16.71 20.85
N TRP A 77 -2.87 -16.19 19.72
CA TRP A 77 -4.28 -15.85 19.54
C TRP A 77 -5.18 -17.07 19.32
N SER A 78 -4.61 -18.25 19.10
CA SER A 78 -5.32 -19.54 19.14
C SER A 78 -5.67 -19.99 20.56
N GLU A 79 -5.06 -19.41 21.59
CA GLU A 79 -5.30 -19.76 22.98
C GLU A 79 -6.48 -18.95 23.56
N PRO A 80 -7.20 -19.49 24.57
CA PRO A 80 -8.16 -18.73 25.35
C PRO A 80 -7.50 -17.47 25.96
N ARG A 81 -8.23 -16.36 25.94
CA ARG A 81 -7.81 -15.12 26.62
C ARG A 81 -8.66 -14.93 27.86
N ASP A 82 -8.00 -14.56 28.95
CA ASP A 82 -8.62 -14.13 30.21
C ASP A 82 -9.24 -12.72 30.06
#